data_AF-K0B2M0-F1
#
_entry.id   AF-K0B2M0-F1
#
_cell.length_a   1.000
_cell.length_b   1.000
_cell.length_c   1.000
_cell.angle_alpha   90.00
_cell.angle_beta   90.00
_cell.angle_gamma   90.00
#
_symmetry.space_group_name_H-M   'P 1'
#
loop_
_entity.id
_entity.type
_entity.pdbx_description
1 polymer ?
#
loop_
_entity_poly.entity_id
_entity_poly.type
_entity_poly.pdbx_seq_one_letter_code
_entity_poly.pdbx_strand_id
1 'polypeptide(L)'
;MAILATGVLAPALPYSNADIIPPKHQTKIGISDDDVVCDSGLFKVIRAASDSVACVKAKNVSKLVANGWAKTVGDKPVDEELLSKIINRKSIDLATINILETVPIKSSTGTSAPGKSIASYDVVFEICASVPIYAPDINISSDSETKQYELANMLESGVCTLSATKLKATDPKSIKIIMLNKGDISEKIVALQSELDSLKEKLAAIRASMKPTDPDAQKQGKQIADLRKQINEKREQLHRILFTIHHPPTVKNKINEMTFSGKVIEGNSASVLSVLDATQTPGLYDAIFEVCAGPTTIKLPVIKVTSDKQSQTVKLGDKITSNSCQMTSVKIEANDKSTIAVTPAGNADSSKKASDLEVQINSLQKSLITEKQTLKSLIHNPDRPENFADLVDTHVVKITELRNQISMAKAEFNKIMYMTYN
;
A
#
# COMPACT_ATOMS: atom_id res chain seq x y z
N MET A 1 14.40 42.37 -27.65
CA MET A 1 15.02 41.14 -27.11
C MET A 1 14.02 40.48 -26.18
N ALA A 2 13.36 39.41 -26.63
CA ALA A 2 12.37 38.68 -25.84
C ALA A 2 13.09 37.75 -24.86
N ILE A 3 12.81 37.90 -23.56
CA ILE A 3 13.27 36.99 -22.52
C ILE A 3 12.26 35.85 -22.46
N LEU A 4 12.60 34.72 -23.08
CA LEU A 4 11.91 33.45 -22.89
C LEU A 4 12.24 32.95 -21.48
N ALA A 5 11.30 33.14 -20.56
CA ALA A 5 11.28 32.44 -19.28
C ALA A 5 10.91 30.97 -19.54
N THR A 6 11.91 30.14 -19.78
CA THR A 6 11.75 28.68 -19.79
C THR A 6 11.63 28.20 -18.34
N GLY A 7 10.43 28.28 -17.80
CA GLY A 7 10.04 27.49 -16.64
C GLY A 7 10.22 26.03 -17.00
N VAL A 8 11.19 25.37 -16.35
CA VAL A 8 11.36 23.93 -16.45
C VAL A 8 10.17 23.29 -15.75
N LEU A 9 9.13 22.98 -16.52
CA LEU A 9 8.09 22.02 -16.13
C LEU A 9 8.80 20.68 -15.95
N ALA A 10 9.03 20.30 -14.70
CA ALA A 10 9.44 18.93 -14.39
C ALA A 10 8.38 17.98 -14.97
N PRO A 11 8.78 16.87 -15.63
CA PRO A 11 7.82 15.89 -16.10
C PRO A 11 6.98 15.42 -14.92
N ALA A 12 5.65 15.48 -15.06
CA ALA A 12 4.72 14.91 -14.09
C ALA A 12 4.93 13.39 -14.08
N LEU A 13 5.79 12.91 -13.17
CA LEU A 13 6.02 11.50 -12.96
C LEU A 13 4.78 10.92 -12.24
N PRO A 14 4.10 9.92 -12.83
CA PRO A 14 2.75 9.51 -12.40
C PRO A 14 2.71 8.69 -11.10
N TYR A 15 3.86 8.46 -10.45
CA TYR A 15 3.95 7.69 -9.21
C TYR A 15 4.96 8.32 -8.26
N SER A 16 4.58 8.43 -7.00
CA SER A 16 5.42 8.92 -5.90
C SER A 16 5.12 8.04 -4.69
N ASN A 17 6.13 7.40 -4.11
CA ASN A 17 5.99 6.57 -2.91
C ASN A 17 6.30 7.40 -1.67
N ALA A 18 5.56 7.18 -0.59
CA ALA A 18 5.72 7.91 0.65
C ALA A 18 7.02 7.59 1.40
N ASP A 19 7.56 6.39 1.20
CA ASP A 19 8.80 5.93 1.82
C ASP A 19 9.98 6.03 0.83
N ILE A 20 11.15 6.43 1.33
CA ILE A 20 12.38 6.40 0.54
C ILE A 20 12.74 4.94 0.26
N ILE A 21 13.05 4.62 -1.00
CA ILE A 21 13.52 3.28 -1.36
C ILE A 21 14.68 2.82 -0.44
N PRO A 22 14.72 1.54 0.00
CA PRO A 22 15.72 1.11 0.98
C PRO A 22 17.17 1.38 0.55
N PRO A 23 18.12 1.63 1.50
CA PRO A 23 19.53 1.94 1.19
C PRO A 23 20.20 0.99 0.20
N LYS A 24 19.98 -0.31 0.37
CA LYS A 24 20.53 -1.34 -0.53
C LYS A 24 20.02 -1.21 -1.96
N HIS A 25 18.80 -0.71 -2.13
CA HIS A 25 18.24 -0.48 -3.46
C HIS A 25 18.81 0.80 -4.07
N GLN A 26 18.96 1.87 -3.28
CA GLN A 26 19.63 3.11 -3.70
C GLN A 26 21.04 2.84 -4.23
N THR A 27 21.84 2.04 -3.52
CA THR A 27 23.19 1.69 -3.98
C THR A 27 23.19 0.82 -5.23
N LYS A 28 22.22 -0.10 -5.36
CA LYS A 28 22.06 -0.95 -6.56
C LYS A 28 21.76 -0.14 -7.83
N ILE A 29 21.06 0.99 -7.71
CA ILE A 29 20.77 1.89 -8.85
C ILE A 29 21.87 2.94 -9.09
N GLY A 30 23.00 2.83 -8.38
CA GLY A 30 24.18 3.67 -8.58
C GLY A 30 24.31 4.88 -7.66
N ILE A 31 23.48 5.01 -6.62
CA ILE A 31 23.65 6.07 -5.61
C ILE A 31 24.84 5.70 -4.72
N SER A 32 25.79 6.63 -4.55
CA SER A 32 26.96 6.42 -3.69
C SER A 32 26.55 6.26 -2.21
N ASP A 33 27.40 5.61 -1.41
CA ASP A 33 27.11 5.40 0.01
C ASP A 33 26.94 6.73 0.78
N ASP A 34 27.70 7.75 0.39
CA ASP A 34 27.64 9.10 0.92
C ASP A 34 26.37 9.85 0.50
N ASP A 35 25.69 9.40 -0.54
CA ASP A 35 24.49 10.03 -1.10
C ASP A 35 23.18 9.33 -0.74
N VAL A 36 23.25 8.14 -0.14
CA VAL A 36 22.06 7.43 0.35
C VAL A 36 21.23 8.31 1.28
N VAL A 37 19.93 8.33 1.05
CA VAL A 37 18.92 9.08 1.83
C VAL A 37 18.17 8.12 2.75
N CYS A 38 17.95 8.51 4.00
CA CYS A 38 17.20 7.74 4.99
C CYS A 38 15.82 8.34 5.26
N ASP A 39 14.85 7.48 5.59
CA ASP A 39 13.52 7.89 6.07
C ASP A 39 13.59 8.74 7.33
N SER A 40 12.48 9.44 7.59
CA SER A 40 12.25 10.24 8.80
C SER A 40 12.56 9.44 10.08
N GLY A 41 13.30 10.06 11.01
CA GLY A 41 13.68 9.44 12.28
C GLY A 41 14.79 8.38 12.19
N LEU A 42 15.26 8.08 10.98
CA LEU A 42 16.41 7.21 10.75
C LEU A 42 17.68 8.04 10.47
N PHE A 43 18.80 7.49 10.88
CA PHE A 43 20.13 8.05 10.74
C PHE A 43 20.98 7.13 9.88
N LYS A 44 21.77 7.71 8.98
CA LYS A 44 22.64 6.96 8.07
C LYS A 44 23.90 6.48 8.79
N VAL A 45 24.20 5.20 8.66
CA VAL A 45 25.41 4.55 9.19
C VAL A 45 25.99 3.58 8.17
N ILE A 46 27.26 3.23 8.32
CA ILE A 46 27.94 2.18 7.57
C ILE A 46 28.07 0.94 8.46
N ARG A 47 27.66 -0.24 8.00
CA ARG A 47 27.84 -1.47 8.79
C ARG A 47 29.31 -1.85 8.84
N ALA A 48 29.87 -2.05 10.04
CA ALA A 48 31.30 -2.33 10.20
C ALA A 48 31.74 -3.67 9.58
N ALA A 49 30.84 -4.65 9.50
CA ALA A 49 31.14 -6.00 9.01
C ALA A 49 31.12 -6.14 7.48
N SER A 50 30.39 -5.26 6.79
CA SER A 50 30.12 -5.39 5.35
C SER A 50 30.35 -4.10 4.56
N ASP A 51 30.79 -3.05 5.24
CA ASP A 51 30.94 -1.67 4.72
C ASP A 51 29.72 -1.17 3.92
N SER A 52 28.54 -1.70 4.23
CA SER A 52 27.30 -1.37 3.51
C SER A 52 26.49 -0.32 4.28
N VAL A 53 25.90 0.65 3.57
CA VAL A 53 25.03 1.66 4.18
C VAL A 53 23.75 1.05 4.76
N ALA A 54 23.37 1.53 5.94
CA ALA A 54 22.09 1.26 6.58
C ALA A 54 21.48 2.53 7.18
N CYS A 55 20.15 2.56 7.28
CA CYS A 55 19.41 3.58 8.00
C CYS A 55 18.89 2.97 9.31
N VAL A 56 19.27 3.53 10.45
CA VAL A 56 18.94 3.00 11.79
C VAL A 56 18.24 4.07 12.62
N LYS A 57 17.39 3.66 13.58
CA LYS A 57 16.72 4.62 14.47
C LYS A 57 17.75 5.48 15.19
N ALA A 58 17.57 6.80 15.15
CA ALA A 58 18.49 7.79 15.72
C ALA A 58 18.90 7.43 17.17
N LYS A 59 17.92 7.09 18.02
CA LYS A 59 18.14 6.67 19.42
C LYS A 59 19.09 5.48 19.64
N ASN A 60 19.35 4.69 18.60
CA ASN A 60 20.20 3.51 18.67
C ASN A 60 21.60 3.75 18.08
N VAL A 61 21.86 4.87 17.41
CA VAL A 61 23.11 5.12 16.68
C VAL A 61 24.32 5.02 17.60
N SER A 62 24.34 5.78 18.69
CA SER A 62 25.50 5.80 19.61
C SER A 62 25.77 4.42 20.20
N LYS A 63 24.74 3.62 20.49
CA LYS A 63 24.88 2.23 20.95
C LYS A 63 25.46 1.31 19.88
N LEU A 64 24.98 1.43 18.64
CA LEU A 64 25.43 0.60 17.52
C LEU A 64 26.88 0.91 17.12
N VAL A 65 27.29 2.17 17.22
CA VAL A 65 28.68 2.58 16.99
C VAL A 65 29.59 2.11 18.13
N ALA A 66 29.19 2.30 19.39
CA ALA A 66 29.96 1.84 20.55
C ALA A 66 30.17 0.31 20.57
N ASN A 67 29.18 -0.45 20.11
CA ASN A 67 29.25 -1.91 20.01
C ASN A 67 30.04 -2.41 18.78
N GLY A 68 30.59 -1.50 17.97
CA GLY A 68 31.33 -1.85 16.75
C GLY A 68 30.46 -2.44 15.63
N TRP A 69 29.12 -2.33 15.71
CA TRP A 69 28.22 -2.80 14.65
C TRP A 69 28.17 -1.82 13.48
N ALA A 70 28.28 -0.52 13.78
CA ALA A 70 28.24 0.56 12.80
C ALA A 70 29.44 1.51 12.91
N LYS A 71 29.78 2.14 11.78
CA LYS A 71 30.63 3.32 11.67
C LYS A 71 29.79 4.49 11.13
N THR A 72 30.25 5.69 11.39
CA THR A 72 29.71 6.92 10.80
C THR A 72 30.17 7.09 9.37
N VAL A 73 29.44 7.91 8.62
CA VAL A 73 29.75 8.22 7.22
C VAL A 73 31.05 9.03 7.16
N GLY A 74 32.06 8.51 6.47
CA GLY A 74 33.39 9.12 6.36
C GLY A 74 34.20 9.16 7.66
N ASP A 75 33.96 8.20 8.59
CA ASP A 75 34.68 8.06 9.87
C ASP A 75 34.65 9.30 10.78
N LYS A 76 33.69 10.20 10.57
CA LYS A 76 33.51 11.41 11.39
C LYS A 76 32.90 11.06 12.76
N PRO A 77 33.20 11.78 13.85
CA PRO A 77 32.51 11.55 15.11
C PRO A 77 30.99 11.70 14.94
N VAL A 78 30.23 10.96 15.75
CA VAL A 78 28.77 11.01 15.77
C VAL A 78 28.32 12.45 16.07
N ASP A 79 27.54 13.04 15.18
CA ASP A 79 26.97 14.38 15.36
C ASP A 79 25.79 14.31 16.36
N GLU A 80 26.11 14.47 17.64
CA GLU A 80 25.16 14.43 18.76
C GLU A 80 24.12 15.57 18.67
N GLU A 81 24.45 16.70 18.06
CA GLU A 81 23.51 17.80 17.84
C GLU A 81 22.45 17.40 16.79
N LEU A 82 22.89 16.82 15.67
CA LEU A 82 21.98 16.30 14.64
C LEU A 82 21.12 15.14 15.18
N LEU A 83 21.70 14.24 15.98
CA LEU A 83 20.98 13.14 16.62
C LEU A 83 19.91 13.63 17.59
N SER A 84 20.25 14.58 18.47
CA SER A 84 19.29 15.16 19.41
C SER A 84 18.17 15.91 18.69
N LYS A 85 18.46 16.61 17.59
CA LYS A 85 17.44 17.22 16.71
C LYS A 85 16.49 16.18 16.13
N ILE A 86 17.00 15.04 15.67
CA ILE A 86 16.16 13.96 15.12
C ILE A 86 15.34 13.25 16.21
N ILE A 87 15.94 13.00 17.38
CA ILE A 87 15.27 12.30 18.49
C ILE A 87 14.14 13.14 19.09
N ASN A 88 14.37 14.44 19.26
CA ASN A 88 13.43 15.34 19.92
C ASN A 88 12.43 15.99 18.96
N ARG A 89 12.46 15.64 17.67
CA ARG A 89 11.51 16.17 16.69
C ARG A 89 10.11 15.64 17.00
N LYS A 90 9.19 16.52 17.36
CA LYS A 90 7.75 16.19 17.38
C LYS A 90 7.30 15.92 15.96
N SER A 91 6.41 14.94 15.76
CA SER A 91 5.78 14.75 14.45
C SER A 91 5.11 16.05 14.06
N ILE A 92 5.52 16.60 12.92
CA ILE A 92 4.90 17.80 12.38
C ILE A 92 3.65 17.31 11.66
N ASP A 93 2.48 17.74 12.12
CA ASP A 93 1.23 17.46 11.44
C ASP A 93 1.22 18.30 10.14
N LEU A 94 1.65 17.70 9.04
CA LEU A 94 1.68 18.38 7.74
C LEU A 94 0.28 18.58 7.15
N ALA A 95 -0.69 17.78 7.59
CA ALA A 95 -2.05 17.85 7.12
C ALA A 95 -3.04 17.57 8.23
N THR A 96 -4.22 18.16 8.08
CA THR A 96 -5.41 17.77 8.81
C THR A 96 -6.22 16.80 7.96
N ILE A 97 -6.63 15.69 8.53
CA ILE A 97 -7.53 14.73 7.88
C ILE A 97 -8.89 14.80 8.57
N ASN A 98 -9.92 15.14 7.80
CA ASN A 98 -11.29 15.17 8.30
C ASN A 98 -12.10 14.07 7.61
N ILE A 99 -12.75 13.22 8.40
CA ILE A 99 -13.76 12.31 7.88
C ILE A 99 -15.02 13.14 7.64
N LEU A 100 -15.43 13.24 6.39
CA LEU A 100 -16.58 14.04 5.99
C LEU A 100 -17.88 13.24 6.14
N GLU A 101 -17.87 11.97 5.71
CA GLU A 101 -19.07 11.13 5.70
C GLU A 101 -18.70 9.65 5.80
N THR A 102 -19.53 8.86 6.50
CA THR A 102 -19.43 7.40 6.55
C THR A 102 -20.76 6.78 6.19
N VAL A 103 -20.90 6.28 4.97
CA VAL A 103 -22.17 5.76 4.45
C VAL A 103 -22.22 4.23 4.62
N PRO A 104 -23.21 3.67 5.34
CA PRO A 104 -23.32 2.23 5.52
C PRO A 104 -23.79 1.54 4.24
N ILE A 105 -23.03 0.54 3.80
CA ILE A 105 -23.36 -0.35 2.68
C ILE A 105 -23.97 -1.64 3.25
N LYS A 106 -25.24 -1.85 2.94
CA LYS A 106 -26.02 -2.98 3.42
C LYS A 106 -25.77 -4.19 2.52
N SER A 107 -25.48 -5.37 3.08
CA SER A 107 -25.47 -6.60 2.28
C SER A 107 -26.89 -7.09 2.04
N SER A 108 -27.14 -7.66 0.87
CA SER A 108 -28.35 -8.42 0.56
C SER A 108 -28.30 -9.86 1.08
N THR A 109 -27.18 -10.31 1.63
CA THR A 109 -26.94 -11.68 2.11
C THR A 109 -27.10 -11.77 3.64
N GLY A 110 -27.99 -12.65 4.11
CA GLY A 110 -28.03 -13.07 5.52
C GLY A 110 -29.26 -12.72 6.38
N THR A 111 -30.46 -12.53 5.82
CA THR A 111 -31.65 -12.23 6.65
C THR A 111 -32.32 -13.49 7.21
N SER A 112 -31.91 -13.92 8.41
CA SER A 112 -32.83 -14.54 9.39
C SER A 112 -33.13 -13.62 10.59
N ALA A 113 -32.47 -12.47 10.70
CA ALA A 113 -32.77 -11.45 11.72
C ALA A 113 -33.38 -10.18 11.08
N PRO A 114 -34.38 -9.54 11.71
CA PRO A 114 -34.96 -8.28 11.24
C PRO A 114 -34.00 -7.13 11.57
N GLY A 115 -33.01 -6.94 10.69
CA GLY A 115 -32.06 -5.83 10.75
C GLY A 115 -31.12 -5.95 9.55
N LYS A 116 -31.05 -4.93 8.69
CA LYS A 116 -30.17 -4.97 7.51
C LYS A 116 -28.71 -4.93 8.01
N SER A 117 -28.01 -6.05 7.94
CA SER A 117 -26.59 -6.14 8.32
C SER A 117 -25.75 -5.20 7.45
N ILE A 118 -24.96 -4.34 8.10
CA ILE A 118 -24.00 -3.47 7.42
C ILE A 118 -22.77 -4.31 7.09
N ALA A 119 -22.39 -4.38 5.81
CA ALA A 119 -21.27 -5.21 5.36
C ALA A 119 -19.96 -4.42 5.24
N SER A 120 -20.08 -3.11 4.99
CA SER A 120 -18.96 -2.18 4.87
C SER A 120 -19.48 -0.74 4.91
N TYR A 121 -18.59 0.24 5.02
CA TYR A 121 -18.87 1.66 4.90
C TYR A 121 -18.11 2.22 3.70
N ASP A 122 -18.77 3.11 2.94
CA ASP A 122 -18.05 4.05 2.08
C ASP A 122 -17.65 5.24 2.97
N VAL A 123 -16.34 5.42 3.13
CA VAL A 123 -15.73 6.47 3.95
C VAL A 123 -15.24 7.56 3.02
N VAL A 124 -15.80 8.75 3.14
CA VAL A 124 -15.38 9.95 2.42
C VAL A 124 -14.61 10.83 3.40
N PHE A 125 -13.42 11.23 3.01
CA PHE A 125 -12.52 12.03 3.84
C PHE A 125 -11.81 13.08 2.99
N GLU A 126 -11.43 14.17 3.63
CA GLU A 126 -10.60 15.21 3.04
C GLU A 126 -9.26 15.28 3.77
N ILE A 127 -8.23 15.65 3.02
CA ILE A 127 -6.88 15.87 3.54
C ILE A 127 -6.47 17.27 3.12
N CYS A 128 -6.25 18.14 4.09
CA CYS A 128 -5.82 19.51 3.87
C CYS A 128 -4.37 19.68 4.27
N ALA A 129 -3.51 19.98 3.31
CA ALA A 129 -2.09 20.14 3.53
C ALA A 129 -1.77 21.56 4.01
N SER A 130 -1.07 21.70 5.14
CA SER A 130 -0.58 22.99 5.67
C SER A 130 0.73 23.42 5.01
N VAL A 131 1.49 22.46 4.49
CA VAL A 131 2.68 22.63 3.64
C VAL A 131 2.62 21.64 2.50
N PRO A 132 3.33 21.84 1.39
CA PRO A 132 3.26 20.90 0.28
C PRO A 132 3.72 19.49 0.70
N ILE A 133 2.93 18.46 0.38
CA ILE A 133 3.20 17.06 0.75
C ILE A 133 3.48 16.25 -0.52
N TYR A 134 4.69 15.73 -0.62
CA TYR A 134 5.10 14.84 -1.70
C TYR A 134 4.79 13.40 -1.31
N ALA A 135 4.17 12.63 -2.22
CA ALA A 135 3.71 11.26 -1.98
C ALA A 135 2.95 11.07 -0.66
N PRO A 136 1.73 11.60 -0.53
CA PRO A 136 0.95 11.39 0.68
C PRO A 136 0.51 9.93 0.77
N ASP A 137 0.77 9.33 1.92
CA ASP A 137 0.31 7.97 2.24
C ASP A 137 -0.41 7.96 3.58
N ILE A 138 -1.48 7.17 3.61
CA ILE A 138 -2.54 7.26 4.60
C ILE A 138 -2.92 5.86 5.02
N ASN A 139 -2.93 5.64 6.33
CA ASN A 139 -3.46 4.44 6.94
C ASN A 139 -4.91 4.67 7.39
N ILE A 140 -5.81 3.82 6.93
CA ILE A 140 -7.24 3.84 7.23
C ILE A 140 -7.56 2.55 7.98
N SER A 141 -7.85 2.64 9.27
CA SER A 141 -8.09 1.47 10.14
C SER A 141 -9.45 1.54 10.81
N SER A 142 -10.09 0.40 11.05
CA SER A 142 -11.29 0.24 11.87
C SER A 142 -11.11 -0.90 12.88
N ASP A 143 -12.17 -1.21 13.63
CA ASP A 143 -12.27 -2.42 14.47
C ASP A 143 -12.24 -3.74 13.67
N SER A 144 -12.40 -3.70 12.35
CA SER A 144 -12.62 -4.89 11.51
C SER A 144 -11.66 -5.00 10.33
N GLU A 145 -11.01 -3.92 9.88
CA GLU A 145 -10.15 -3.90 8.71
C GLU A 145 -9.12 -2.75 8.79
N THR A 146 -7.96 -2.92 8.17
CA THR A 146 -6.98 -1.84 7.97
C THR A 146 -6.54 -1.81 6.51
N LYS A 147 -6.44 -0.61 5.93
CA LYS A 147 -6.05 -0.36 4.54
C LYS A 147 -5.07 0.80 4.45
N GLN A 148 -4.15 0.68 3.50
CA GLN A 148 -3.27 1.76 3.10
C GLN A 148 -3.81 2.42 1.83
N TYR A 149 -3.70 3.75 1.75
CA TYR A 149 -4.19 4.56 0.65
C TYR A 149 -3.13 5.58 0.26
N GLU A 150 -2.51 5.36 -0.90
CA GLU A 150 -1.53 6.26 -1.49
C GLU A 150 -2.23 7.27 -2.41
N LEU A 151 -1.97 8.56 -2.22
CA LEU A 151 -2.43 9.60 -3.12
C LEU A 151 -1.49 9.70 -4.32
N ALA A 152 -2.08 9.68 -5.53
CA ALA A 152 -1.32 9.73 -6.79
C ALA A 152 -0.54 11.03 -6.99
N ASN A 153 -0.99 12.13 -6.37
CA ASN A 153 -0.46 13.47 -6.60
C ASN A 153 0.09 14.09 -5.31
N MET A 154 1.02 15.03 -5.50
CA MET A 154 1.44 15.97 -4.47
C MET A 154 0.24 16.77 -3.96
N LEU A 155 0.15 16.97 -2.65
CA LEU A 155 -0.80 17.91 -2.06
C LEU A 155 -0.11 19.27 -1.97
N GLU A 156 -0.67 20.28 -2.63
CA GLU A 156 -0.17 21.65 -2.53
C GLU A 156 -0.51 22.27 -1.17
N SER A 157 0.31 23.23 -0.75
CA SER A 157 0.06 23.98 0.49
C SER A 157 -1.28 24.71 0.44
N GLY A 158 -2.10 24.55 1.47
CA GLY A 158 -3.42 25.19 1.58
C GLY A 158 -4.51 24.54 0.74
N VAL A 159 -4.23 23.42 0.06
CA VAL A 159 -5.22 22.71 -0.76
C VAL A 159 -5.75 21.49 0.00
N CYS A 160 -7.07 21.32 -0.04
CA CYS A 160 -7.76 20.13 0.46
C CYS A 160 -8.09 19.19 -0.70
N THR A 161 -7.71 17.91 -0.57
CA THR A 161 -8.07 16.86 -1.53
C THR A 161 -9.07 15.91 -0.92
N LEU A 162 -10.17 15.67 -1.64
CA LEU A 162 -11.21 14.73 -1.25
C LEU A 162 -10.87 13.33 -1.76
N SER A 163 -11.09 12.33 -0.92
CA SER A 163 -10.85 10.92 -1.24
C SER A 163 -11.95 10.05 -0.63
N ALA A 164 -12.15 8.88 -1.23
CA ALA A 164 -13.15 7.94 -0.76
C ALA A 164 -12.61 6.51 -0.84
N THR A 165 -12.95 5.70 0.16
CA THR A 165 -12.62 4.27 0.17
C THR A 165 -13.73 3.45 0.80
N LYS A 166 -13.75 2.16 0.49
CA LYS A 166 -14.65 1.21 1.14
C LYS A 166 -13.90 0.49 2.26
N LEU A 167 -14.46 0.49 3.47
CA LEU A 167 -13.84 -0.12 4.65
C LEU A 167 -14.87 -0.95 5.42
N LYS A 168 -14.51 -2.15 5.85
CA LYS A 168 -15.34 -2.94 6.78
C LYS A 168 -15.16 -2.40 8.19
N ALA A 169 -16.26 -2.21 8.91
CA ALA A 169 -16.26 -1.85 10.32
C ALA A 169 -17.54 -2.40 10.96
N THR A 170 -17.49 -2.70 12.27
CA THR A 170 -18.70 -3.02 13.03
C THR A 170 -19.30 -1.73 13.60
N ASP A 171 -18.46 -0.87 14.18
CA ASP A 171 -18.83 0.49 14.59
C ASP A 171 -18.18 1.53 13.65
N PRO A 172 -18.95 2.43 13.00
CA PRO A 172 -18.37 3.51 12.18
C PRO A 172 -17.47 4.46 12.98
N LYS A 173 -17.67 4.59 14.30
CA LYS A 173 -16.81 5.42 15.16
C LYS A 173 -15.42 4.81 15.40
N SER A 174 -15.23 3.53 15.08
CA SER A 174 -13.92 2.88 15.16
C SER A 174 -12.98 3.28 14.03
N ILE A 175 -13.51 3.90 12.97
CA ILE A 175 -12.75 4.29 11.78
C ILE A 175 -11.81 5.44 12.11
N LYS A 176 -10.52 5.23 11.88
CA LYS A 176 -9.43 6.19 12.09
C LYS A 176 -8.61 6.30 10.82
N ILE A 177 -8.27 7.53 10.45
CA ILE A 177 -7.43 7.83 9.30
C ILE A 177 -6.21 8.61 9.79
N ILE A 178 -5.02 8.12 9.46
CA ILE A 178 -3.74 8.68 9.93
C ILE A 178 -2.80 8.80 8.74
N MET A 179 -2.14 9.96 8.59
CA MET A 179 -1.07 10.13 7.60
C MET A 179 0.20 9.39 8.05
N LEU A 180 0.75 8.53 7.20
CA LEU A 180 1.97 7.77 7.48
C LEU A 180 3.24 8.55 7.13
N ASN A 181 3.19 9.36 6.07
CA ASN A 181 4.32 10.20 5.69
C ASN A 181 4.48 11.35 6.70
N LYS A 182 5.46 11.23 7.59
CA LYS A 182 5.76 12.20 8.67
C LYS A 182 6.30 13.53 8.18
N GLY A 183 6.37 13.75 6.86
CA GLY A 183 6.56 15.06 6.31
C GLY A 183 7.96 15.64 6.29
N ASP A 184 8.92 14.99 6.96
CA ASP A 184 10.31 15.43 6.98
C ASP A 184 10.93 15.48 5.57
N ILE A 185 10.53 14.57 4.67
CA ILE A 185 11.04 14.55 3.29
C ILE A 185 10.47 15.75 2.53
N SER A 186 9.17 15.99 2.68
CA SER A 186 8.51 17.17 2.11
C SER A 186 9.13 18.47 2.62
N GLU A 187 9.43 18.55 3.92
CA GLU A 187 10.11 19.71 4.51
C GLU A 187 11.54 19.86 3.98
N LYS A 188 12.31 18.76 3.86
CA LYS A 188 13.65 18.79 3.24
C LYS A 188 13.58 19.29 1.79
N ILE A 189 12.58 18.87 1.03
CA ILE A 189 12.37 19.33 -0.35
C ILE A 189 12.09 20.85 -0.35
N VAL A 190 11.16 21.31 0.49
CA VAL A 190 10.81 22.73 0.61
C VAL A 190 12.02 23.57 1.06
N ALA A 191 12.78 23.10 2.04
CA ALA A 191 13.99 23.76 2.52
C ALA A 191 15.06 23.86 1.42
N LEU A 192 15.32 22.77 0.69
CA LEU A 192 16.27 22.78 -0.43
C LEU A 192 15.83 23.70 -1.58
N GLN A 193 14.53 23.77 -1.87
CA GLN A 193 13.98 24.71 -2.86
C GLN A 193 14.21 26.17 -2.42
N SER A 194 13.89 26.49 -1.16
CA SER A 194 14.11 27.82 -0.60
C SER A 194 15.59 28.23 -0.60
N GLU A 195 16.49 27.31 -0.21
CA GLU A 195 17.94 27.54 -0.28
C GLU A 195 18.41 27.78 -1.72
N LEU A 196 17.90 27.00 -2.68
CA LEU A 196 18.23 27.17 -4.10
C LEU A 196 17.79 28.53 -4.63
N ASP A 197 16.59 28.97 -4.28
CA ASP A 197 16.07 30.25 -4.74
C ASP A 197 16.85 31.41 -4.12
N SER A 198 17.18 31.34 -2.83
CA SER A 198 18.08 32.31 -2.18
C SER A 198 19.47 32.37 -2.84
N LEU A 199 20.06 31.22 -3.17
CA LEU A 199 21.36 31.18 -3.87
C LEU A 199 21.29 31.76 -5.28
N LYS A 200 20.21 31.48 -6.03
CA LYS A 200 19.99 32.06 -7.37
C LYS A 200 19.82 33.58 -7.30
N GLU A 201 19.08 34.08 -6.31
CA GLU A 201 18.92 35.53 -6.08
C GLU A 201 20.26 36.19 -5.76
N LYS A 202 21.07 35.62 -4.86
CA LYS A 202 22.42 36.10 -4.56
C LYS A 202 23.30 36.11 -5.81
N LEU A 203 23.25 35.07 -6.63
CA LEU A 203 24.00 34.99 -7.88
C LEU A 203 23.54 36.06 -8.89
N ALA A 204 22.23 36.30 -9.01
CA ALA A 204 21.67 37.32 -9.88
C ALA A 204 22.09 38.72 -9.43
N ALA A 205 22.03 39.00 -8.12
CA ALA A 205 22.46 40.27 -7.54
C ALA A 205 23.94 40.55 -7.81
N ILE A 206 24.83 39.58 -7.56
CA ILE A 206 26.28 39.74 -7.81
C ILE A 206 26.55 39.95 -9.30
N ARG A 207 25.88 39.20 -10.18
CA ARG A 207 26.00 39.39 -11.64
C ARG A 207 25.55 40.77 -12.10
N ALA A 208 24.45 41.29 -11.54
CA ALA A 208 23.94 42.61 -11.87
C ALA A 208 24.86 43.75 -11.37
N SER A 209 25.58 43.52 -10.26
CA SER A 209 26.56 44.49 -9.73
C SER A 209 27.92 44.45 -10.41
N MET A 210 28.22 43.41 -11.21
CA MET A 210 29.54 43.21 -11.80
C MET A 210 29.77 44.16 -12.99
N LYS A 211 30.78 45.02 -12.89
CA LYS A 211 31.25 45.86 -14.00
C LYS A 211 32.58 45.31 -14.53
N PRO A 212 32.77 45.16 -15.86
CA PRO A 212 33.99 44.57 -16.43
C PRO A 212 35.31 45.30 -16.10
N THR A 213 35.22 46.57 -15.69
CA THR A 213 36.34 47.46 -15.39
C THR A 213 36.67 47.58 -13.90
N ASP A 214 35.99 46.83 -13.03
CA ASP A 214 36.15 46.92 -11.58
C ASP A 214 37.40 46.13 -11.09
N PRO A 215 38.32 46.71 -10.29
CA PRO A 215 39.44 45.98 -9.70
C PRO A 215 39.01 44.77 -8.83
N ASP A 216 37.77 44.76 -8.33
CA ASP A 216 37.21 43.63 -7.59
C ASP A 216 36.62 42.51 -8.47
N ALA A 217 36.69 42.62 -9.81
CA ALA A 217 36.12 41.66 -10.75
C ALA A 217 36.64 40.23 -10.56
N GLN A 218 37.91 40.06 -10.14
CA GLN A 218 38.49 38.74 -9.87
C GLN A 218 37.91 38.09 -8.60
N LYS A 219 37.64 38.89 -7.57
CA LYS A 219 37.03 38.44 -6.30
C LYS A 219 35.55 38.09 -6.52
N GLN A 220 34.82 38.93 -7.25
CA GLN A 220 33.44 38.66 -7.67
C GLN A 220 33.35 37.42 -8.58
N GLY A 221 34.33 37.21 -9.47
CA GLY A 221 34.43 36.00 -10.29
C GLY A 221 34.57 34.70 -9.47
N LYS A 222 35.39 34.72 -8.41
CA LYS A 222 35.49 33.59 -7.47
C LYS A 222 34.19 33.35 -6.71
N GLN A 223 33.52 34.40 -6.25
CA GLN A 223 32.22 34.28 -5.58
C GLN A 223 31.12 33.73 -6.49
N ILE A 224 31.10 34.15 -7.77
CA ILE A 224 30.18 33.61 -8.78
C ILE A 224 30.44 32.12 -9.01
N ALA A 225 31.71 31.71 -9.10
CA ALA A 225 32.07 30.31 -9.27
C ALA A 225 31.63 29.47 -8.07
N ASP A 226 31.85 29.97 -6.86
CA ASP A 226 31.44 29.30 -5.62
C ASP A 226 29.92 29.19 -5.48
N LEU A 227 29.17 30.26 -5.75
CA LEU A 227 27.71 30.23 -5.75
C LEU A 227 27.14 29.26 -6.80
N ARG A 228 27.74 29.19 -7.99
CA ARG A 228 27.33 28.19 -9.00
C ARG A 228 27.58 26.76 -8.51
N LYS A 229 28.70 26.54 -7.83
CA LYS A 229 29.02 25.24 -7.22
C LYS A 229 27.96 24.87 -6.17
N GLN A 230 27.68 25.77 -5.23
CA GLN A 230 26.65 25.55 -4.20
C GLN A 230 25.25 25.31 -4.79
N ILE A 231 24.86 26.06 -5.84
CA ILE A 231 23.58 25.85 -6.55
C ILE A 231 23.53 24.45 -7.16
N ASN A 232 24.61 24.01 -7.81
CA ASN A 232 24.65 22.69 -8.42
C ASN A 232 24.58 21.57 -7.38
N GLU A 233 25.34 21.68 -6.28
CA GLU A 233 25.32 20.72 -5.18
C GLU A 233 23.91 20.60 -4.55
N LYS A 234 23.25 21.73 -4.29
CA LYS A 234 21.88 21.73 -3.72
C LYS A 234 20.83 21.24 -4.70
N ARG A 235 20.99 21.53 -5.99
CA ARG A 235 20.11 21.03 -7.07
C ARG A 235 20.24 19.52 -7.21
N GLU A 236 21.46 18.99 -7.14
CA GLU A 236 21.73 17.56 -7.18
C GLU A 236 21.09 16.85 -5.97
N GLN A 237 21.23 17.40 -4.76
CA GLN A 237 20.57 16.88 -3.56
C GLN A 237 19.04 16.86 -3.71
N LEU A 238 18.44 17.93 -4.23
CA LEU A 238 17.00 18.00 -4.49
C LEU A 238 16.56 16.94 -5.51
N HIS A 239 17.25 16.84 -6.65
CA HIS A 239 16.93 15.86 -7.68
C HIS A 239 17.09 14.43 -7.18
N ARG A 240 18.07 14.15 -6.33
CA ARG A 240 18.26 12.84 -5.72
C ARG A 240 17.08 12.48 -4.82
N ILE A 241 16.65 13.39 -3.95
CA ILE A 241 15.50 13.15 -3.07
C ILE A 241 14.23 12.93 -3.90
N LEU A 242 13.97 13.80 -4.88
CA LEU A 242 12.84 13.66 -5.81
C LEU A 242 12.90 12.33 -6.57
N PHE A 243 14.07 11.93 -7.04
CA PHE A 243 14.25 10.64 -7.70
C PHE A 243 13.91 9.49 -6.76
N THR A 244 14.37 9.51 -5.50
CA THR A 244 14.11 8.42 -4.55
C THR A 244 12.65 8.25 -4.17
N ILE A 245 11.86 9.34 -4.16
CA ILE A 245 10.42 9.28 -3.89
C ILE A 245 9.61 8.90 -5.14
N HIS A 246 10.05 9.30 -6.34
CA HIS A 246 9.33 9.02 -7.60
C HIS A 246 9.79 7.75 -8.31
N HIS A 247 10.84 7.08 -7.82
CA HIS A 247 11.30 5.83 -8.40
C HIS A 247 10.27 4.72 -8.08
N PRO A 248 9.68 4.06 -9.10
CA PRO A 248 8.75 2.98 -8.85
C PRO A 248 9.46 1.89 -8.02
N PRO A 249 8.84 1.42 -6.93
CA PRO A 249 9.52 0.52 -6.02
C PRO A 249 9.73 -0.82 -6.74
N THR A 250 10.99 -1.18 -7.03
CA THR A 250 11.32 -2.48 -7.66
C THR A 250 11.19 -3.63 -6.67
N VAL A 251 11.35 -3.31 -5.40
CA VAL A 251 10.90 -4.13 -4.29
C VAL A 251 9.42 -3.81 -4.20
N LYS A 252 8.53 -4.75 -4.52
CA LYS A 252 7.25 -4.79 -3.80
C LYS A 252 7.66 -4.78 -2.34
N ASN A 253 7.70 -3.61 -1.70
CA ASN A 253 7.68 -3.53 -0.26
C ASN A 253 6.35 -4.20 0.07
N LYS A 254 6.37 -5.53 0.22
CA LYS A 254 5.51 -6.19 1.15
C LYS A 254 5.89 -5.54 2.46
N ILE A 255 5.31 -4.37 2.75
CA ILE A 255 4.94 -4.04 4.11
C ILE A 255 4.24 -5.31 4.52
N ASN A 256 4.93 -6.11 5.34
CA ASN A 256 4.46 -7.41 5.72
C ASN A 256 3.03 -7.20 6.20
N GLU A 257 2.04 -7.66 5.42
CA GLU A 257 0.66 -7.44 5.83
C GLU A 257 0.53 -8.14 7.17
N MET A 258 0.12 -7.37 8.17
CA MET A 258 0.14 -7.84 9.53
C MET A 258 -1.21 -8.40 9.89
N THR A 259 -1.19 -9.42 10.74
CA THR A 259 -2.35 -9.90 11.45
C THR A 259 -2.84 -8.85 12.46
N PHE A 260 -4.07 -8.96 12.96
CA PHE A 260 -4.56 -8.12 14.06
C PHE A 260 -3.71 -8.31 15.33
N SER A 261 -3.08 -9.49 15.48
CA SER A 261 -2.09 -9.77 16.54
C SER A 261 -0.69 -9.18 16.28
N GLY A 262 -0.47 -8.49 15.16
CA GLY A 262 0.80 -7.85 14.81
C GLY A 262 1.88 -8.80 14.29
N LYS A 263 1.50 -9.99 13.81
CA LYS A 263 2.42 -10.96 13.18
C LYS A 263 2.42 -10.76 11.67
N VAL A 264 3.49 -11.16 11.00
CA VAL A 264 3.56 -11.16 9.53
C VAL A 264 2.67 -12.27 8.96
N ILE A 265 1.87 -11.97 7.94
CA ILE A 265 1.12 -12.98 7.19
C ILE A 265 2.08 -13.74 6.26
N GLU A 266 2.57 -14.90 6.71
CA GLU A 266 3.43 -15.78 5.90
C GLU A 266 2.63 -16.75 5.01
N GLY A 267 1.34 -16.91 5.29
CA GLY A 267 0.46 -17.84 4.60
C GLY A 267 -0.97 -17.81 5.14
N ASN A 268 -1.78 -18.77 4.69
CA ASN A 268 -3.13 -18.94 5.22
C ASN A 268 -3.03 -19.42 6.67
N SER A 269 -3.69 -18.72 7.59
CA SER A 269 -3.64 -19.04 9.01
C SER A 269 -4.96 -18.70 9.71
N ALA A 270 -5.21 -19.35 10.84
CA ALA A 270 -6.27 -19.01 11.76
C ALA A 270 -5.68 -19.00 13.16
N SER A 271 -5.99 -17.99 13.97
CA SER A 271 -5.50 -17.93 15.35
C SER A 271 -6.49 -17.27 16.29
N VAL A 272 -6.57 -17.78 17.52
CA VAL A 272 -7.39 -17.20 18.58
C VAL A 272 -6.71 -15.92 19.05
N LEU A 273 -7.46 -14.82 19.05
CA LEU A 273 -7.01 -13.53 19.56
C LEU A 273 -7.36 -13.38 21.04
N SER A 274 -8.57 -13.79 21.42
CA SER A 274 -9.06 -13.67 22.79
C SER A 274 -10.19 -14.67 23.04
N VAL A 275 -10.35 -15.08 24.29
CA VAL A 275 -11.48 -15.90 24.75
C VAL A 275 -12.08 -15.21 25.97
N LEU A 276 -13.35 -14.84 25.86
CA LEU A 276 -14.09 -14.12 26.90
C LEU A 276 -15.17 -15.02 27.52
N ASP A 277 -15.42 -14.88 28.81
CA ASP A 277 -16.53 -15.57 29.48
C ASP A 277 -17.88 -15.02 28.98
N ALA A 278 -18.81 -15.89 28.58
CA ALA A 278 -20.16 -15.45 28.27
C ALA A 278 -20.88 -15.08 29.58
N THR A 279 -21.41 -13.87 29.66
CA THR A 279 -21.94 -13.25 30.89
C THR A 279 -23.13 -13.97 31.55
N GLN A 280 -23.70 -15.01 30.93
CA GLN A 280 -24.96 -15.62 31.39
C GLN A 280 -24.92 -17.16 31.56
N THR A 281 -23.89 -17.85 31.07
CA THR A 281 -23.88 -19.33 31.09
C THR A 281 -22.49 -19.86 31.44
N PRO A 282 -22.30 -20.49 32.61
CA PRO A 282 -21.04 -21.13 32.97
C PRO A 282 -20.62 -22.17 31.94
N GLY A 283 -19.36 -22.13 31.50
CA GLY A 283 -18.82 -23.05 30.49
C GLY A 283 -19.14 -22.67 29.05
N LEU A 284 -19.72 -21.49 28.80
CA LEU A 284 -19.88 -20.91 27.46
C LEU A 284 -18.90 -19.73 27.31
N TYR A 285 -18.16 -19.69 26.21
CA TYR A 285 -17.15 -18.67 25.94
C TYR A 285 -17.37 -18.00 24.58
N ASP A 286 -17.10 -16.70 24.50
CA ASP A 286 -16.98 -15.95 23.25
C ASP A 286 -15.51 -16.01 22.78
N ALA A 287 -15.23 -16.86 21.80
CA ALA A 287 -13.92 -17.02 21.20
C ALA A 287 -13.77 -16.03 20.02
N ILE A 288 -12.89 -15.05 20.16
CA ILE A 288 -12.54 -14.08 19.13
C ILE A 288 -11.28 -14.58 18.42
N PHE A 289 -11.33 -14.68 17.10
CA PHE A 289 -10.22 -15.21 16.31
C PHE A 289 -10.07 -14.46 14.99
N GLU A 290 -8.85 -14.49 14.46
CA GLU A 290 -8.52 -13.99 13.15
C GLU A 290 -8.24 -15.12 12.18
N VAL A 291 -8.55 -14.87 10.91
CA VAL A 291 -8.18 -15.74 9.80
C VAL A 291 -7.56 -14.89 8.71
N CYS A 292 -6.36 -15.27 8.34
CA CYS A 292 -5.55 -14.54 7.39
C CYS A 292 -5.39 -15.36 6.11
N ALA A 293 -5.53 -14.68 4.98
CA ALA A 293 -5.16 -15.20 3.67
C ALA A 293 -3.75 -14.71 3.34
N GLY A 294 -2.86 -15.64 2.96
CA GLY A 294 -1.54 -15.31 2.44
C GLY A 294 -1.61 -14.73 1.02
N PRO A 295 -0.65 -15.03 0.14
CA PRO A 295 -0.60 -14.43 -1.20
C PRO A 295 -1.80 -14.76 -2.09
N THR A 296 -2.59 -15.77 -1.72
CA THR A 296 -3.78 -16.20 -2.44
C THR A 296 -5.04 -15.84 -1.67
N THR A 297 -6.05 -15.30 -2.36
CA THR A 297 -7.39 -15.09 -1.78
C THR A 297 -7.97 -16.43 -1.33
N ILE A 298 -8.44 -16.51 -0.08
CA ILE A 298 -9.22 -17.66 0.40
C ILE A 298 -10.67 -17.42 -0.03
N LYS A 299 -11.23 -18.32 -0.83
CA LYS A 299 -12.64 -18.32 -1.18
C LYS A 299 -13.36 -19.28 -0.26
N LEU A 300 -14.56 -18.92 0.20
CA LEU A 300 -15.36 -19.75 1.11
C LEU A 300 -14.58 -20.11 2.39
N PRO A 301 -14.03 -19.13 3.12
CA PRO A 301 -13.31 -19.41 4.36
C PRO A 301 -14.26 -20.07 5.38
N VAL A 302 -13.99 -21.33 5.70
CA VAL A 302 -14.73 -22.09 6.69
C VAL A 302 -13.76 -22.51 7.77
N ILE A 303 -14.10 -22.20 9.02
CA ILE A 303 -13.21 -22.34 10.18
C ILE A 303 -13.85 -23.27 11.17
N LYS A 304 -13.10 -24.27 11.59
CA LYS A 304 -13.48 -25.17 12.66
C LYS A 304 -12.95 -24.61 13.97
N VAL A 305 -13.86 -24.27 14.86
CA VAL A 305 -13.57 -23.86 16.24
C VAL A 305 -13.87 -25.06 17.13
N THR A 306 -12.86 -25.55 17.84
CA THR A 306 -12.93 -26.77 18.66
C THR A 306 -12.55 -26.46 20.09
N SER A 307 -13.24 -27.09 21.04
CA SER A 307 -12.89 -27.14 22.46
C SER A 307 -12.88 -28.60 22.93
N ASP A 308 -12.69 -28.80 24.23
CA ASP A 308 -12.82 -30.10 24.88
C ASP A 308 -14.26 -30.66 24.92
N LYS A 309 -15.27 -29.80 24.71
CA LYS A 309 -16.69 -30.18 24.73
C LYS A 309 -17.36 -30.17 23.37
N GLN A 310 -17.01 -29.19 22.54
CA GLN A 310 -17.77 -28.85 21.36
C GLN A 310 -16.84 -28.61 20.17
N SER A 311 -17.35 -28.91 18.98
CA SER A 311 -16.75 -28.50 17.73
C SER A 311 -17.83 -27.80 16.90
N GLN A 312 -17.53 -26.59 16.46
CA GLN A 312 -18.41 -25.81 15.60
C GLN A 312 -17.68 -25.33 14.37
N THR A 313 -18.41 -25.19 13.27
CA THR A 313 -17.88 -24.65 12.02
C THR A 313 -18.50 -23.28 11.76
N VAL A 314 -17.66 -22.31 11.40
CA VAL A 314 -18.05 -20.91 11.16
C VAL A 314 -17.67 -20.52 9.73
N LYS A 315 -18.62 -19.96 8.99
CA LYS A 315 -18.39 -19.39 7.66
C LYS A 315 -18.00 -17.91 7.80
N LEU A 316 -16.88 -17.52 7.19
CA LEU A 316 -16.36 -16.15 7.21
C LEU A 316 -16.66 -15.37 5.92
N GLY A 317 -17.91 -14.92 5.75
CA GLY A 317 -18.29 -14.22 4.51
C GLY A 317 -17.99 -15.05 3.24
N ASP A 318 -17.82 -14.40 2.09
CA ASP A 318 -17.63 -15.12 0.82
C ASP A 318 -16.16 -15.31 0.42
N LYS A 319 -15.28 -14.39 0.84
CA LYS A 319 -13.83 -14.46 0.58
C LYS A 319 -13.03 -13.64 1.58
N ILE A 320 -11.78 -14.06 1.81
CA ILE A 320 -10.72 -13.28 2.43
C ILE A 320 -9.74 -12.93 1.32
N THR A 321 -9.66 -11.64 0.98
CA THR A 321 -8.72 -11.15 -0.04
C THR A 321 -7.31 -11.58 0.29
N SER A 322 -6.50 -11.83 -0.74
CA SER A 322 -5.08 -12.12 -0.54
C SER A 322 -4.48 -11.10 0.40
N ASN A 323 -3.56 -11.54 1.25
CA ASN A 323 -2.74 -10.68 2.06
C ASN A 323 -3.56 -9.84 3.08
N SER A 324 -4.67 -10.39 3.55
CA SER A 324 -5.54 -9.70 4.51
C SER A 324 -6.09 -10.68 5.55
N CYS A 325 -6.48 -10.15 6.69
CA CYS A 325 -7.13 -10.92 7.75
C CYS A 325 -8.59 -10.49 7.92
N GLN A 326 -9.42 -11.42 8.37
CA GLN A 326 -10.76 -11.15 8.88
C GLN A 326 -10.84 -11.64 10.31
N MET A 327 -11.38 -10.80 11.18
CA MET A 327 -11.67 -11.14 12.56
C MET A 327 -13.14 -11.53 12.70
N THR A 328 -13.43 -12.50 13.54
CA THR A 328 -14.81 -12.88 13.90
C THR A 328 -14.85 -13.40 15.34
N SER A 329 -16.05 -13.70 15.82
CA SER A 329 -16.27 -14.32 17.12
C SER A 329 -17.30 -15.44 17.01
N VAL A 330 -17.15 -16.47 17.84
CA VAL A 330 -18.15 -17.53 18.00
C VAL A 330 -18.34 -17.89 19.46
N LYS A 331 -19.57 -18.26 19.82
CA LYS A 331 -19.87 -18.85 21.13
C LYS A 331 -19.60 -20.34 21.09
N ILE A 332 -18.76 -20.83 22.00
CA ILE A 332 -18.39 -22.24 22.09
C ILE A 332 -18.41 -22.71 23.54
N GLU A 333 -18.96 -23.89 23.77
CA GLU A 333 -18.94 -24.53 25.09
C GLU A 333 -17.58 -25.18 25.35
N ALA A 334 -17.01 -25.01 26.53
CA ALA A 334 -15.77 -25.66 26.96
C ALA A 334 -15.76 -25.85 28.49
N ASN A 335 -15.01 -26.81 29.03
CA ASN A 335 -14.71 -26.78 30.47
C ASN A 335 -13.56 -25.83 30.77
N ASP A 336 -12.58 -25.76 29.87
CA ASP A 336 -11.41 -24.90 29.99
C ASP A 336 -11.23 -24.05 28.73
N LYS A 337 -11.15 -22.72 28.93
CA LYS A 337 -10.89 -21.73 27.88
C LYS A 337 -9.61 -21.99 27.09
N SER A 338 -8.60 -22.62 27.71
CA SER A 338 -7.31 -22.90 27.07
C SER A 338 -7.40 -23.99 25.99
N THR A 339 -8.48 -24.78 26.00
CA THR A 339 -8.70 -25.87 25.03
C THR A 339 -9.31 -25.38 23.72
N ILE A 340 -9.77 -24.12 23.67
CA ILE A 340 -10.38 -23.54 22.48
C ILE A 340 -9.31 -23.26 21.44
N ALA A 341 -9.42 -23.93 20.30
CA ALA A 341 -8.53 -23.80 19.15
C ALA A 341 -9.33 -23.52 17.88
N VAL A 342 -8.69 -22.82 16.94
CA VAL A 342 -9.25 -22.54 15.61
C VAL A 342 -8.36 -23.12 14.53
N THR A 343 -8.98 -23.81 13.58
CA THR A 343 -8.27 -24.40 12.45
C THR A 343 -9.08 -24.15 11.17
N PRO A 344 -8.42 -23.89 10.02
CA PRO A 344 -9.12 -23.93 8.74
C PRO A 344 -9.77 -25.30 8.56
N ALA A 345 -11.04 -25.36 8.14
CA ALA A 345 -11.81 -26.61 8.07
C ALA A 345 -11.37 -27.57 6.93
N GLY A 346 -10.15 -27.44 6.41
CA GLY A 346 -9.58 -28.33 5.39
C GLY A 346 -10.08 -28.10 3.96
N ASN A 347 -10.92 -27.10 3.71
CA ASN A 347 -11.48 -26.79 2.40
C ASN A 347 -10.53 -25.98 1.48
N ALA A 348 -9.22 -25.99 1.75
CA ALA A 348 -8.22 -25.33 0.91
C ALA A 348 -8.24 -25.86 -0.54
N ASP A 349 -8.41 -27.17 -0.71
CA ASP A 349 -8.52 -27.81 -2.02
C ASP A 349 -9.79 -27.39 -2.76
N SER A 350 -10.91 -27.31 -2.05
CA SER A 350 -12.19 -26.80 -2.59
C SER A 350 -12.12 -25.33 -2.96
N SER A 351 -11.43 -24.50 -2.16
CA SER A 351 -11.21 -23.07 -2.47
C SER A 351 -10.37 -22.88 -3.73
N LYS A 352 -9.29 -23.66 -3.89
CA LYS A 352 -8.45 -23.62 -5.09
C LYS A 352 -9.25 -24.07 -6.32
N LYS A 353 -9.93 -25.21 -6.23
CA LYS A 353 -10.77 -25.74 -7.31
C LYS A 353 -11.90 -24.78 -7.71
N ALA A 354 -12.56 -24.15 -6.74
CA ALA A 354 -13.57 -23.12 -6.99
C ALA A 354 -12.98 -21.89 -7.69
N SER A 355 -11.76 -21.48 -7.31
CA SER A 355 -11.07 -20.37 -7.96
C SER A 355 -10.70 -20.69 -9.40
N ASP A 356 -10.16 -21.89 -9.65
CA ASP A 356 -9.77 -22.34 -10.98
C ASP A 356 -11.01 -22.43 -11.91
N LEU A 357 -12.13 -22.95 -11.39
CA LEU A 357 -13.40 -23.00 -12.12
C LEU A 357 -13.96 -21.62 -12.45
N GLU A 358 -13.85 -20.63 -11.55
CA GLU A 358 -14.30 -19.26 -11.85
C GLU A 358 -13.46 -18.60 -12.93
N VAL A 359 -12.13 -18.77 -12.89
CA VAL A 359 -11.22 -18.30 -13.94
C VAL A 359 -11.56 -18.98 -15.27
N GLN A 360 -11.79 -20.29 -15.26
CA GLN A 360 -12.19 -21.06 -16.44
C GLN A 360 -13.53 -20.57 -17.01
N ILE A 361 -14.55 -20.36 -16.16
CA ILE A 361 -15.86 -19.85 -16.58
C ILE A 361 -15.71 -18.49 -17.25
N ASN A 362 -14.95 -17.57 -16.65
CA ASN A 362 -14.72 -16.24 -17.21
C ASN A 362 -13.97 -16.31 -18.55
N SER A 363 -12.98 -17.20 -18.67
CA SER A 363 -12.25 -17.44 -19.92
C SER A 363 -13.17 -17.97 -21.02
N LEU A 364 -13.95 -19.02 -20.72
CA LEU A 364 -14.90 -19.62 -21.66
C LEU A 364 -15.99 -18.64 -22.08
N GLN A 365 -16.48 -17.79 -21.17
CA GLN A 365 -17.44 -16.73 -21.48
C GLN A 365 -16.86 -15.71 -22.47
N LYS A 366 -15.60 -15.30 -22.29
CA LYS A 366 -14.90 -14.42 -23.25
C LYS A 366 -14.79 -15.09 -24.62
N SER A 367 -14.33 -16.34 -24.69
CA SER A 367 -14.27 -17.10 -25.95
C SER A 367 -15.64 -17.22 -26.63
N LEU A 368 -16.71 -17.47 -25.87
CA LEU A 368 -18.07 -17.53 -26.39
C LEU A 368 -18.53 -16.18 -26.98
N ILE A 369 -18.18 -15.06 -26.34
CA ILE A 369 -18.49 -13.73 -26.86
C ILE A 369 -17.74 -13.48 -28.17
N THR A 370 -16.43 -13.80 -28.20
CA THR A 370 -15.60 -13.65 -29.40
C THR A 370 -16.14 -14.48 -30.57
N GLU A 371 -16.45 -15.77 -30.35
CA GLU A 371 -16.98 -16.63 -31.41
C GLU A 371 -18.35 -16.14 -31.93
N LYS A 372 -19.23 -15.64 -31.04
CA LYS A 372 -20.49 -15.01 -31.45
C LYS A 372 -20.27 -13.75 -32.28
N GLN A 373 -19.27 -12.94 -31.93
CA GLN A 373 -18.92 -11.74 -32.69
C GLN A 373 -18.37 -12.12 -34.07
N THR A 374 -17.48 -13.11 -34.15
CA THR A 374 -16.95 -13.63 -35.42
C THR A 374 -18.08 -14.14 -36.31
N LEU A 375 -18.98 -14.97 -35.78
CA LEU A 375 -20.14 -15.46 -36.53
C LEU A 375 -21.05 -14.29 -37.00
N LYS A 376 -21.28 -13.30 -36.13
CA LYS A 376 -22.04 -12.10 -36.50
C LYS A 376 -21.37 -11.36 -37.66
N SER A 377 -20.06 -11.13 -37.60
CA SER A 377 -19.30 -10.46 -38.66
C SER A 377 -19.33 -11.26 -39.97
N LEU A 378 -19.23 -12.58 -39.90
CA LEU A 378 -19.31 -13.47 -41.06
C LEU A 378 -20.68 -13.36 -41.75
N ILE A 379 -21.77 -13.37 -40.98
CA ILE A 379 -23.15 -13.27 -41.50
C ILE A 379 -23.43 -11.90 -42.15
N HIS A 380 -22.84 -10.83 -41.61
CA HIS A 380 -23.04 -9.46 -42.09
C HIS A 380 -22.00 -9.01 -43.11
N ASN A 381 -21.07 -9.89 -43.52
CA ASN A 381 -20.11 -9.57 -44.56
C ASN A 381 -20.82 -9.53 -45.93
N PRO A 382 -20.83 -8.39 -46.64
CA PRO A 382 -21.43 -8.30 -47.98
C PRO A 382 -20.71 -9.20 -48.99
N ASP A 383 -19.39 -9.41 -48.81
CA ASP A 383 -18.56 -10.25 -49.66
C ASP A 383 -18.38 -11.62 -49.02
N ARG A 384 -19.40 -12.47 -49.13
CA ARG A 384 -19.41 -13.79 -48.51
C ARG A 384 -18.31 -14.68 -49.12
N PRO A 385 -17.51 -15.38 -48.28
CA PRO A 385 -16.48 -16.29 -48.77
C PRO A 385 -17.11 -17.52 -49.44
N GLU A 386 -16.38 -18.16 -50.36
CA GLU A 386 -16.87 -19.35 -51.09
C GLU A 386 -17.23 -20.52 -50.15
N ASN A 387 -16.53 -20.65 -49.02
CA ASN A 387 -16.77 -21.66 -47.98
C ASN A 387 -17.65 -21.14 -46.82
N PHE A 388 -18.54 -20.17 -47.09
CA PHE A 388 -19.38 -19.54 -46.06
C PHE A 388 -20.18 -20.54 -45.22
N ALA A 389 -20.80 -21.55 -45.86
CA ALA A 389 -21.63 -22.53 -45.16
C ALA A 389 -20.82 -23.33 -44.12
N ASP A 390 -19.64 -23.80 -44.51
CA ASP A 390 -18.76 -24.58 -43.65
C ASP A 390 -18.21 -23.75 -42.47
N LEU A 391 -17.91 -22.47 -42.73
CA LEU A 391 -17.47 -21.54 -41.69
C LEU A 391 -18.59 -21.25 -40.69
N VAL A 392 -19.82 -21.03 -41.16
CA VAL A 392 -20.99 -20.83 -40.29
C VAL A 392 -21.21 -22.06 -39.41
N ASP A 393 -21.22 -23.26 -39.99
CA ASP A 393 -21.41 -24.51 -39.24
C ASP A 393 -20.30 -24.70 -38.19
N THR A 394 -19.05 -24.48 -38.58
CA THR A 394 -17.89 -24.55 -37.68
C THR A 394 -18.05 -23.63 -36.45
N HIS A 395 -18.45 -22.37 -36.67
CA HIS A 395 -18.65 -21.42 -35.57
C HIS A 395 -19.86 -21.77 -34.70
N VAL A 396 -20.94 -22.30 -35.28
CA VAL A 396 -22.12 -22.78 -34.53
C VAL A 396 -21.76 -23.97 -33.62
N VAL A 397 -20.99 -24.93 -34.12
CA VAL A 397 -20.50 -26.07 -33.33
C VAL A 397 -19.62 -25.58 -32.17
N LYS A 398 -18.66 -24.68 -32.44
CA LYS A 398 -17.80 -24.07 -31.39
C LYS A 398 -18.61 -23.35 -30.31
N ILE A 399 -19.61 -22.55 -30.70
CA ILE A 399 -20.49 -21.84 -29.76
C ILE A 399 -21.25 -22.83 -28.88
N THR A 400 -21.73 -23.93 -29.46
CA THR A 400 -22.46 -24.98 -28.73
C THR A 400 -21.55 -25.68 -27.73
N GLU A 401 -20.34 -26.05 -28.14
CA GLU A 401 -19.35 -26.67 -27.27
C GLU A 401 -18.95 -25.76 -26.11
N LEU A 402 -18.67 -24.48 -26.39
CA LEU A 402 -18.35 -23.49 -25.35
C LEU A 402 -19.50 -23.33 -24.34
N ARG A 403 -20.77 -23.36 -24.78
CA ARG A 403 -21.93 -23.34 -23.88
C ARG A 403 -21.98 -24.55 -22.97
N ASN A 404 -21.72 -25.74 -23.50
CA ASN A 404 -21.70 -26.99 -22.73
C ASN A 404 -20.58 -26.97 -21.68
N GLN A 405 -19.37 -26.56 -22.06
CA GLN A 405 -18.24 -26.43 -21.15
C GLN A 405 -18.52 -25.42 -20.03
N ILE A 406 -19.11 -24.26 -20.34
CA ILE A 406 -19.52 -23.28 -19.31
C ILE A 406 -20.55 -23.90 -18.37
N SER A 407 -21.54 -24.63 -18.89
CA SER A 407 -22.57 -25.28 -18.07
C SER A 407 -21.98 -26.31 -17.12
N MET A 408 -21.08 -27.17 -17.60
CA MET A 408 -20.38 -28.17 -16.78
C MET A 408 -19.50 -27.51 -15.71
N ALA A 409 -18.71 -26.50 -16.07
CA ALA A 409 -17.88 -25.78 -15.11
C ALA A 409 -18.72 -25.08 -14.03
N LYS A 410 -19.86 -24.48 -14.40
CA LYS A 410 -20.81 -23.90 -13.45
C LYS A 410 -21.46 -24.94 -12.55
N ALA A 411 -21.83 -26.11 -13.08
CA ALA A 411 -22.39 -27.20 -12.30
C ALA A 411 -21.39 -27.70 -11.25
N GLU A 412 -20.13 -27.93 -11.64
CA GLU A 412 -19.08 -28.35 -10.71
C GLU A 412 -18.76 -27.26 -9.67
N PHE A 413 -18.73 -25.99 -10.08
CA PHE A 413 -18.59 -24.87 -9.16
C PHE A 413 -19.73 -24.85 -8.13
N ASN A 414 -20.97 -24.93 -8.58
CA ASN A 414 -22.15 -24.95 -7.70
C ASN A 414 -22.18 -26.19 -6.78
N LYS A 415 -21.68 -27.34 -7.26
CA LYS A 415 -21.52 -28.54 -6.44
C LYS A 415 -20.54 -28.31 -5.31
N ILE A 416 -19.37 -27.71 -5.58
CA ILE A 416 -18.39 -27.36 -4.55
C ILE A 416 -19.01 -26.38 -3.55
N MET A 417 -19.75 -25.39 -4.03
CA MET A 417 -20.48 -24.44 -3.16
C MET A 417 -21.47 -25.17 -2.26
N TYR A 418 -22.30 -26.04 -2.83
CA TYR A 418 -23.29 -26.82 -2.08
C TYR A 418 -22.66 -27.72 -1.01
N MET A 419 -21.61 -28.47 -1.38
CA MET A 419 -20.89 -29.35 -0.45
C MET A 419 -20.09 -28.60 0.63
N THR A 420 -19.80 -27.32 0.42
CA THR A 420 -19.11 -26.49 1.42
C THR A 420 -20.08 -25.85 2.41
N TYR A 421 -21.37 -25.77 2.08
CA TYR A 421 -22.40 -25.10 2.88
C TYR A 421 -23.40 -26.02 3.58
N ASN A 422 -23.36 -27.33 3.29
CA ASN A 422 -24.10 -28.39 3.96
C ASN A 422 -23.12 -29.42 4.50
#